data_AF-A0A3E4LXM6-F1
#
_entry.id   AF-A0A3E4LXM6-F1
#
_cell.length_a   1.000
_cell.length_b   1.000
_cell.length_c   1.000
_cell.angle_alpha   90.00
_cell.angle_beta   90.00
_cell.angle_gamma   90.00
#
_symmetry.space_group_name_H-M   'P 1'
#
loop_
_entity.id
_entity.type
_entity.pdbx_description
1 polymer ?
#
loop_
_entity_poly.entity_id
_entity_poly.type
_entity_poly.pdbx_seq_one_letter_code
_entity_poly.pdbx_strand_id
1 'polypeptide(L)'
;MNIGNQISNIRKEQQLTQEEFGRLFHVTRQTVSNWENEKSYPDLQILVDMSNQFEISLDTLLKEDSKMVKAIDKERVLGTIKHEKSIIDFFTGAGTGIVASCLFSPDSTIRTVAIIVGLVMIGIGWYKKAKCDKKVFKYMEEHEEV
;
A
#
# COMPACT_ATOMS: atom_id res chain seq x y z
N MET A 1 -24.24 -10.01 0.21
CA MET A 1 -23.28 -11.09 0.55
C MET A 1 -21.90 -10.44 0.68
N ASN A 2 -20.89 -11.08 1.27
CA ASN A 2 -19.72 -10.38 1.84
C ASN A 2 -18.36 -11.06 1.60
N ILE A 3 -17.97 -11.56 0.43
CA ILE A 3 -16.75 -12.38 0.22
C ILE A 3 -16.46 -13.56 1.19
N GLY A 4 -16.33 -13.40 2.51
CA GLY A 4 -16.15 -14.45 3.49
C GLY A 4 -17.24 -15.53 3.40
N ASN A 5 -18.50 -15.14 3.20
CA ASN A 5 -19.57 -16.11 2.92
C ASN A 5 -19.37 -16.79 1.56
N GLN A 6 -18.87 -16.10 0.54
CA GLN A 6 -18.61 -16.70 -0.76
C GLN A 6 -17.47 -17.71 -0.69
N ILE A 7 -16.37 -17.37 -0.02
CA ILE A 7 -15.26 -18.28 0.27
C ILE A 7 -15.76 -19.50 1.03
N SER A 8 -16.61 -19.30 2.05
CA SER A 8 -17.21 -20.40 2.81
C SER A 8 -18.09 -21.30 1.93
N ASN A 9 -18.87 -20.71 1.03
CA ASN A 9 -19.75 -21.45 0.12
C ASN A 9 -18.95 -22.27 -0.89
N ILE A 10 -18.00 -21.65 -1.59
CA ILE A 10 -17.11 -22.32 -2.55
C ILE A 10 -16.41 -23.49 -1.86
N ARG A 11 -15.84 -23.27 -0.67
CA ARG A 11 -15.17 -24.33 0.08
C ARG A 11 -16.10 -25.50 0.40
N LYS A 12 -17.33 -25.21 0.85
CA LYS A 12 -18.33 -26.24 1.20
C LYS A 12 -18.86 -26.98 -0.03
N GLU A 13 -19.05 -26.30 -1.15
CA GLU A 13 -19.45 -26.89 -2.44
C GLU A 13 -18.40 -27.90 -2.92
N GLN A 14 -17.12 -27.59 -2.70
CA GLN A 14 -15.98 -28.48 -2.99
C GLN A 14 -15.72 -29.51 -1.88
N GLN A 15 -16.52 -29.54 -0.81
CA GLN A 15 -16.38 -30.44 0.34
C GLN A 15 -15.02 -30.38 1.06
N LEU A 16 -14.35 -29.23 1.01
CA LEU A 16 -13.03 -29.04 1.60
C LEU A 16 -13.11 -28.54 3.05
N THR A 17 -12.20 -28.99 3.90
CA THR A 17 -11.93 -28.35 5.20
C THR A 17 -11.23 -27.01 5.01
N GLN A 18 -11.27 -26.13 6.02
CA GLN A 18 -10.52 -24.86 5.98
C GLN A 18 -9.00 -25.07 5.80
N GLU A 19 -8.48 -26.20 6.29
CA GLU A 19 -7.07 -26.55 6.14
C GLU A 19 -6.77 -26.96 4.69
N GLU A 20 -7.58 -27.83 4.10
CA GLU A 20 -7.40 -28.25 2.70
C GLU A 20 -7.57 -27.08 1.73
N PHE A 21 -8.57 -26.22 1.96
CA PHE A 21 -8.75 -25.01 1.17
C PHE A 21 -7.53 -24.08 1.29
N GLY A 22 -7.00 -23.91 2.50
CA GLY A 22 -5.79 -23.10 2.71
C GLY A 22 -4.57 -23.64 1.98
N ARG A 23 -4.43 -24.97 1.90
CA ARG A 23 -3.32 -25.60 1.15
C ARG A 23 -3.36 -25.28 -0.34
N LEU A 24 -4.53 -25.11 -0.95
CA LEU A 24 -4.66 -24.74 -2.37
C LEU A 24 -4.04 -23.37 -2.68
N PHE A 25 -4.10 -22.44 -1.74
CA PHE A 25 -3.61 -21.07 -1.89
C PHE A 25 -2.37 -20.79 -1.04
N HIS A 26 -1.70 -21.83 -0.54
CA HIS A 26 -0.51 -21.73 0.31
C HIS A 26 -0.69 -20.84 1.56
N VAL A 27 -1.88 -20.87 2.16
CA VAL A 27 -2.20 -20.16 3.39
C VAL A 27 -2.59 -21.10 4.52
N THR A 28 -2.56 -20.59 5.76
CA THR A 28 -2.94 -21.39 6.93
C THR A 28 -4.46 -21.53 7.06
N ARG A 29 -4.91 -22.58 7.75
CA ARG A 29 -6.31 -22.75 8.16
C ARG A 29 -6.84 -21.52 8.92
N GLN A 30 -6.00 -20.89 9.75
CA GLN A 30 -6.37 -19.68 10.50
C GLN A 30 -6.63 -18.49 9.57
N THR A 31 -5.82 -18.35 8.51
CA THR A 31 -6.01 -17.32 7.48
C THR A 31 -7.37 -17.49 6.79
N VAL A 32 -7.70 -18.70 6.36
CA VAL A 32 -9.01 -19.01 5.75
C VAL A 32 -10.16 -18.73 6.73
N SER A 33 -10.01 -19.13 8.00
CA SER A 33 -10.98 -18.82 9.05
C SER A 33 -11.17 -17.31 9.23
N ASN A 34 -10.09 -16.53 9.19
CA ASN A 34 -10.18 -15.07 9.28
C ASN A 34 -10.92 -14.48 8.07
N TRP A 35 -10.71 -14.99 6.86
CA TRP A 35 -11.46 -14.57 5.66
C TRP A 35 -12.95 -14.88 5.78
N GLU A 36 -13.30 -16.11 6.17
CA GLU A 36 -14.70 -16.55 6.32
C GLU A 36 -15.46 -15.77 7.40
N ASN A 37 -14.75 -15.21 8.37
CA ASN A 37 -15.32 -14.43 9.49
C ASN A 37 -15.09 -12.92 9.35
N GLU A 38 -14.76 -12.41 8.15
CA GLU A 38 -14.51 -10.98 7.87
C GLU A 38 -13.41 -10.31 8.74
N LYS A 39 -12.51 -11.09 9.35
CA LYS A 39 -11.40 -10.54 10.16
C LYS A 39 -10.26 -10.02 9.29
N SER A 40 -10.15 -10.52 8.06
CA SER A 40 -9.19 -10.08 7.06
C SER A 40 -9.73 -10.39 5.66
N TYR A 41 -9.12 -9.81 4.63
CA TYR A 41 -9.44 -10.12 3.24
C TYR A 41 -8.31 -10.92 2.58
N PRO A 42 -8.60 -11.78 1.59
CA PRO A 42 -7.56 -12.32 0.71
C PRO A 42 -6.96 -11.19 -0.12
N ASP A 43 -5.68 -11.31 -0.48
CA ASP A 43 -5.09 -10.37 -1.42
C ASP A 43 -5.62 -10.58 -2.86
N LEU A 44 -5.37 -9.61 -3.74
CA LEU A 44 -5.88 -9.65 -5.11
C LEU A 44 -5.39 -10.88 -5.90
N GLN A 45 -4.16 -11.35 -5.64
CA GLN A 45 -3.62 -12.51 -6.35
C GLN A 45 -4.39 -13.77 -5.96
N ILE A 46 -4.60 -13.98 -4.66
CA ILE A 46 -5.37 -15.11 -4.14
C ILE A 46 -6.82 -15.07 -4.67
N LEU A 47 -7.41 -13.87 -4.80
CA LEU A 47 -8.75 -13.73 -5.39
C LEU A 47 -8.78 -14.14 -6.87
N VAL A 48 -7.75 -13.78 -7.63
CA VAL A 48 -7.60 -14.22 -9.02
C VAL A 48 -7.37 -15.73 -9.09
N ASP A 49 -6.57 -16.28 -8.18
CA ASP A 49 -6.31 -17.71 -8.12
C ASP A 49 -7.59 -18.49 -7.77
N MET A 50 -8.41 -18.00 -6.83
CA MET A 50 -9.74 -18.54 -6.54
C MET A 50 -10.66 -18.47 -7.77
N SER A 51 -10.66 -17.33 -8.47
CA SER A 51 -11.45 -17.13 -9.69
C SER A 51 -11.12 -18.17 -10.76
N ASN A 52 -9.82 -18.42 -10.98
CA ASN A 52 -9.34 -19.41 -11.94
C ASN A 52 -9.59 -20.84 -11.47
N GLN A 53 -9.32 -21.15 -10.20
CA GLN A 53 -9.39 -22.50 -9.64
C GLN A 53 -10.82 -23.04 -9.59
N PHE A 54 -11.80 -22.18 -9.34
CA PHE A 54 -13.21 -22.56 -9.18
C PHE A 54 -14.10 -22.07 -10.33
N GLU A 55 -13.51 -21.52 -11.39
CA GLU A 55 -14.21 -21.01 -12.58
C GLU A 55 -15.32 -19.98 -12.27
N ILE A 56 -15.12 -19.21 -11.21
CA ILE A 56 -16.03 -18.14 -10.78
C ILE A 56 -15.49 -16.79 -11.24
N SER A 57 -16.37 -15.91 -11.71
CA SER A 57 -15.93 -14.57 -12.12
C SER A 57 -15.44 -13.76 -10.91
N LEU A 58 -14.32 -13.06 -11.08
CA LEU A 58 -13.78 -12.17 -10.05
C LEU A 58 -14.79 -11.08 -9.66
N ASP A 59 -15.59 -10.60 -10.62
CA ASP A 59 -16.75 -9.74 -10.34
C ASP A 59 -17.72 -10.37 -9.34
N THR A 60 -18.01 -11.66 -9.44
CA THR A 60 -18.90 -12.34 -8.48
C THR A 60 -18.27 -12.39 -7.10
N LEU A 61 -16.97 -12.65 -7.00
CA LEU A 61 -16.21 -12.62 -5.73
C LEU A 61 -16.12 -11.22 -5.08
N LEU A 62 -16.20 -10.15 -5.89
CA LEU A 62 -15.94 -8.77 -5.45
C LEU A 62 -17.20 -7.89 -5.35
N LYS A 63 -18.20 -8.05 -6.23
CA LYS A 63 -19.27 -7.07 -6.47
C LYS A 63 -20.14 -6.75 -5.28
N GLU A 64 -20.22 -7.63 -4.30
CA GLU A 64 -21.10 -7.45 -3.15
C GLU A 64 -20.39 -6.91 -1.89
N ASP A 65 -19.06 -6.82 -1.88
CA ASP A 65 -18.30 -6.28 -0.76
C ASP A 65 -17.58 -4.98 -1.12
N SER A 66 -18.32 -3.87 -1.05
CA SER A 66 -17.79 -2.52 -1.28
C SER A 66 -16.71 -2.12 -0.27
N LYS A 67 -16.64 -2.76 0.91
CA LYS A 67 -15.61 -2.48 1.92
C LYS A 67 -14.28 -3.08 1.51
N MET A 68 -14.29 -4.30 0.96
CA MET A 68 -13.09 -4.96 0.45
C MET A 68 -12.47 -4.20 -0.72
N VAL A 69 -13.28 -3.79 -1.71
CA VAL A 69 -12.80 -2.99 -2.85
C VAL A 69 -12.13 -1.70 -2.37
N LYS A 70 -12.77 -0.98 -1.43
CA LYS A 70 -12.19 0.21 -0.81
C LYS A 70 -10.89 -0.09 -0.05
N ALA A 71 -10.77 -1.24 0.61
CA ALA A 71 -9.56 -1.63 1.32
C ALA A 71 -8.37 -1.88 0.36
N ILE A 72 -8.63 -2.57 -0.76
CA ILE A 72 -7.61 -2.82 -1.80
C ILE A 72 -7.16 -1.50 -2.43
N ASP A 73 -8.10 -0.61 -2.78
CA ASP A 73 -7.77 0.69 -3.34
C ASP A 73 -6.98 1.56 -2.34
N LYS A 74 -7.37 1.52 -1.06
CA LYS A 74 -6.64 2.21 0.02
C LYS A 74 -5.21 1.73 0.15
N GLU A 75 -4.98 0.42 0.18
CA GLU A 75 -3.64 -0.14 0.28
C GLU A 75 -2.75 0.28 -0.90
N ARG A 76 -3.28 0.24 -2.12
CA ARG A 76 -2.56 0.70 -3.34
C ARG A 76 -2.18 2.18 -3.26
N VAL A 77 -3.11 3.04 -2.87
CA VAL A 77 -2.88 4.48 -2.79
C VAL A 77 -1.88 4.80 -1.68
N LEU A 78 -2.03 4.21 -0.50
CA LEU A 78 -1.11 4.38 0.62
C LEU A 78 0.30 3.89 0.30
N GLY A 79 0.45 2.78 -0.43
CA GLY A 79 1.74 2.28 -0.90
C GLY A 79 2.47 3.28 -1.79
N THR A 80 1.74 3.90 -2.73
CA THR A 80 2.29 4.94 -3.61
C THR A 80 2.72 6.18 -2.83
N ILE A 81 1.88 6.64 -1.90
CA ILE A 81 2.18 7.79 -1.02
C ILE A 81 3.42 7.52 -0.16
N LYS A 82 3.54 6.31 0.40
CA LYS A 82 4.68 5.90 1.22
C LYS A 82 5.99 5.97 0.44
N HIS A 83 5.98 5.50 -0.81
CA HIS A 83 7.16 5.57 -1.69
C HIS A 83 7.51 7.02 -2.06
N GLU A 84 6.52 7.85 -2.42
CA GLU A 84 6.72 9.28 -2.69
C GLU A 84 7.34 9.99 -1.47
N LYS A 85 6.83 9.73 -0.26
CA LYS A 85 7.34 10.28 0.99
C LYS A 85 8.78 9.85 1.28
N SER A 86 9.11 8.59 1.05
CA SER A 86 10.49 8.08 1.23
C SER A 86 11.49 8.81 0.33
N ILE A 87 11.13 9.09 -0.93
CA ILE A 87 11.97 9.87 -1.84
C ILE A 87 12.15 11.29 -1.31
N ILE A 88 11.08 11.94 -0.86
CA ILE A 88 11.11 13.31 -0.32
C ILE A 88 12.02 13.40 0.91
N ASP A 89 11.92 12.44 1.82
CA ASP A 89 12.74 12.38 3.03
C ASP A 89 14.21 12.15 2.69
N PHE A 90 14.51 11.33 1.67
CA PHE A 90 15.87 11.16 1.16
C PHE A 90 16.47 12.48 0.63
N PHE A 91 15.76 13.20 -0.25
CA PHE A 91 16.26 14.46 -0.80
C PHE A 91 16.44 15.54 0.28
N THR A 92 15.48 15.62 1.20
CA THR A 92 15.55 16.60 2.29
C THR A 92 16.68 16.25 3.26
N GLY A 93 16.82 14.98 3.66
CA GLY A 93 17.85 14.51 4.59
C GLY A 93 19.27 14.53 4.00
N ALA A 94 19.43 14.14 2.73
CA ALA A 94 20.71 14.23 2.05
C ALA A 94 21.14 15.69 1.85
N GLY A 95 20.20 16.56 1.45
CA GLY A 95 20.46 17.98 1.29
C GLY A 95 20.87 18.66 2.60
N THR A 96 20.18 18.38 3.71
CA THR A 96 20.58 18.91 5.04
C THR A 96 21.92 18.37 5.49
N GLY A 97 22.22 17.08 5.24
CA GLY A 97 23.52 16.48 5.53
C GLY A 97 24.68 17.16 4.79
N ILE A 98 24.51 17.44 3.49
CA ILE A 98 25.50 18.15 2.68
C ILE A 98 25.76 19.55 3.26
N VAL A 99 24.70 20.33 3.52
CA VAL A 99 24.82 21.68 4.07
C VAL A 99 25.49 21.67 5.45
N ALA A 100 25.08 20.76 6.34
CA ALA A 100 25.63 20.64 7.69
C ALA A 100 27.11 20.23 7.68
N SER A 101 27.50 19.28 6.82
CA SER A 101 28.90 18.83 6.69
C SER A 101 29.85 19.95 6.24
N CYS A 102 29.32 20.93 5.51
CA CYS A 102 30.09 22.08 5.04
C CYS A 102 30.35 23.12 6.15
N LEU A 103 29.65 23.09 7.29
CA LEU A 103 29.86 24.05 8.38
C LEU A 103 31.23 23.96 9.05
N PHE A 104 31.93 22.83 8.90
CA PHE A 104 33.22 22.56 9.53
C PHE A 104 34.39 22.44 8.53
N SER A 105 34.16 22.70 7.24
CA SER A 105 35.17 22.55 6.19
C SER A 105 35.89 23.88 5.87
N PRO A 106 37.22 23.89 5.66
CA PRO A 106 37.96 25.09 5.25
C PRO A 106 37.39 25.75 3.99
N ASP A 107 37.57 27.07 3.87
CA ASP A 107 37.10 27.85 2.73
C ASP A 107 37.66 27.33 1.39
N SER A 108 36.75 26.85 0.54
CA SER A 108 37.05 26.31 -0.78
C SER A 108 35.85 26.50 -1.71
N THR A 109 36.13 26.71 -3.00
CA THR A 109 35.12 26.79 -4.07
C THR A 109 34.21 25.54 -4.08
N ILE A 110 34.74 24.38 -3.70
CA ILE A 110 34.01 23.10 -3.60
C ILE A 110 32.89 23.19 -2.56
N ARG A 111 33.13 23.87 -1.43
CA ARG A 111 32.15 24.05 -0.35
C ARG A 111 30.97 24.89 -0.80
N THR A 112 31.23 26.00 -1.50
CA THR A 112 30.18 26.88 -2.03
C THR A 112 29.28 26.15 -3.03
N VAL A 113 29.88 25.35 -3.92
CA VAL A 113 29.12 24.52 -4.88
C VAL A 113 28.29 23.46 -4.14
N ALA A 114 28.85 22.78 -3.14
CA ALA A 114 28.14 21.76 -2.36
C ALA A 114 26.93 22.34 -1.60
N ILE A 115 27.07 23.53 -1.00
CA ILE A 115 25.98 24.22 -0.31
C ILE A 115 24.84 24.54 -1.28
N ILE A 116 25.15 25.06 -2.48
CA ILE A 116 24.12 25.37 -3.50
C ILE A 116 23.36 24.09 -3.89
N VAL A 117 24.08 22.99 -4.13
CA VAL A 117 23.46 21.69 -4.44
C VAL A 117 22.55 21.23 -3.30
N GLY A 118 23.02 21.32 -2.04
CA GLY A 118 22.24 20.94 -0.87
C GLY A 118 20.96 21.78 -0.71
N LEU A 119 21.04 23.10 -0.91
CA LEU A 119 19.87 23.99 -0.86
C LEU A 119 18.85 23.69 -1.96
N VAL A 120 19.33 23.40 -3.18
CA VAL A 120 18.45 22.98 -4.29
C VAL A 120 17.74 21.67 -3.96
N MET A 121 18.46 20.68 -3.39
CA MET A 121 17.87 19.41 -2.97
C MET A 121 16.78 19.59 -1.89
N ILE A 122 17.05 20.44 -0.89
CA ILE A 122 16.07 20.77 0.16
C ILE A 122 14.84 21.44 -0.46
N GLY A 123 15.04 22.42 -1.36
CA GLY A 123 13.94 23.12 -2.04
C GLY A 123 13.06 22.18 -2.87
N ILE A 124 13.66 21.26 -3.63
CA ILE A 124 12.93 20.23 -4.38
C ILE A 124 12.19 19.30 -3.41
N GLY A 125 12.82 18.90 -2.30
CA GLY A 125 12.22 18.10 -1.25
C GLY A 125 10.96 18.76 -0.69
N TRP A 126 11.05 20.04 -0.30
CA TRP A 126 9.92 20.81 0.23
C TRP A 126 8.80 21.00 -0.77
N TYR A 127 9.13 21.31 -2.03
CA TYR A 127 8.13 21.42 -3.10
C TYR A 127 7.36 20.11 -3.30
N LYS A 128 8.07 18.98 -3.39
CA LYS A 128 7.45 17.67 -3.52
C LYS A 128 6.67 17.28 -2.26
N LYS A 129 7.17 17.63 -1.08
CA LYS A 129 6.47 17.43 0.21
C LYS A 129 5.11 18.12 0.22
N ALA A 130 5.07 19.41 -0.10
CA ALA A 130 3.82 20.16 -0.16
C ALA A 130 2.82 19.57 -1.16
N LYS A 131 3.29 19.00 -2.28
CA LYS A 131 2.43 18.32 -3.25
C LYS A 131 1.91 16.98 -2.73
N CYS A 132 2.76 16.19 -2.06
CA CYS A 132 2.39 14.91 -1.46
C CYS A 132 1.35 15.13 -0.34
N ASP A 133 1.59 16.07 0.56
CA ASP A 133 0.68 16.38 1.67
C ASP A 133 -0.72 16.77 1.17
N LYS A 134 -0.82 17.56 0.09
CA LYS A 134 -2.11 17.86 -0.56
C LYS A 134 -2.83 16.62 -1.10
N LYS A 135 -2.07 15.67 -1.67
CA LYS A 135 -2.62 14.40 -2.20
C LYS A 135 -3.14 13.52 -1.07
N VAL A 136 -2.44 13.47 0.06
CA VAL A 136 -2.89 12.75 1.27
C VAL A 136 -4.14 13.39 1.84
N PHE A 137 -4.16 14.72 1.99
CA PHE A 137 -5.31 15.44 2.54
C PHE A 137 -6.57 15.20 1.71
N LYS A 138 -6.47 15.35 0.38
CA LYS A 138 -7.57 15.07 -0.55
C LYS A 138 -8.07 13.62 -0.43
N TYR A 139 -7.16 12.66 -0.31
CA TYR A 139 -7.51 11.25 -0.13
C TYR A 139 -8.22 10.98 1.21
N MET A 140 -7.83 11.66 2.29
CA MET A 140 -8.51 11.56 3.57
C MET A 140 -9.92 12.15 3.50
N GLU A 141 -10.07 13.33 2.91
CA GLU A 141 -11.35 14.03 2.74
C GLU A 141 -12.35 13.20 1.91
N GLU A 142 -11.92 12.60 0.79
CA GLU A 142 -12.76 11.72 -0.06
C GLU A 142 -13.22 10.43 0.64
N HIS A 143 -12.56 10.02 1.73
CA HIS A 143 -12.82 8.76 2.43
C HIS A 143 -13.27 8.92 3.89
N GLU A 144 -13.42 10.15 4.39
CA GLU A 144 -13.95 10.48 5.72
C GLU A 144 -15.48 10.72 5.67
N GLU A 145 -16.07 10.91 4.47
CA GLU A 145 -17.52 11.06 4.25
C GLU A 145 -18.31 9.72 4.14
N VAL A 146 -17.77 8.58 4.61
CA VAL A 146 -18.43 7.25 4.56
C VAL A 146 -18.63 6.65 5.94
#